data_AF-A0A2E1A8R8-F1
#
_entry.id   AF-A0A2E1A8R8-F1
#
_cell.length_a   1.000
_cell.length_b   1.000
_cell.length_c   1.000
_cell.angle_alpha   90.00
_cell.angle_beta   90.00
_cell.angle_gamma   90.00
#
_symmetry.space_group_name_H-M   'P 1'
#
loop_
_entity.id
_entity.type
_entity.pdbx_description
1 polymer ?
#
loop_
_entity_poly.entity_id
_entity_poly.type
_entity_poly.pdbx_seq_one_letter_code
_entity_poly.pdbx_strand_id
1 'polypeptide(L)'
;MTANFVLEVDADREKWKQSQDERVEREIASSYANAKRRTVQALVLFGVLFVILMTLFVVRQIREQEKQAMLSREYEAAANCLGEHDYNCARDHLRYVLSVEPDYRDASELLEVVYNDWIGEATRQGDIGLVISLLAERTFWD
;
A
#
# COMPACT_ATOMS: atom_id res chain seq x y z
N MET A 1 59.96 -62.29 7.28
CA MET A 1 60.07 -60.83 6.99
C MET A 1 58.73 -60.14 6.69
N THR A 2 57.63 -60.87 6.39
CA THR A 2 56.32 -60.26 6.07
C THR A 2 55.53 -59.74 7.29
N ALA A 3 55.74 -60.29 8.50
CA ALA A 3 54.97 -59.91 9.69
C ALA A 3 55.23 -58.46 10.19
N ASN A 4 56.47 -57.95 10.08
CA ASN A 4 56.78 -56.58 10.49
C ASN A 4 56.14 -55.52 9.57
N PHE A 5 56.04 -55.82 8.26
CA PHE A 5 55.45 -54.90 7.29
C PHE A 5 53.93 -54.70 7.53
N VAL A 6 53.22 -55.75 7.94
CA VAL A 6 51.78 -55.65 8.25
C VAL A 6 51.52 -54.76 9.46
N LEU A 7 52.34 -54.87 10.51
CA LEU A 7 52.20 -54.04 11.71
C LEU A 7 52.47 -52.55 11.47
N GLU A 8 53.42 -52.25 10.57
CA GLU A 8 53.74 -50.86 10.20
C GLU A 8 52.60 -50.21 9.39
N VAL A 9 52.00 -50.96 8.46
CA VAL A 9 50.86 -50.49 7.66
C VAL A 9 49.60 -50.26 8.51
N ASP A 10 49.35 -51.09 9.52
CA ASP A 10 48.19 -50.93 10.41
C ASP A 10 48.35 -49.71 11.33
N ALA A 11 49.55 -49.46 11.86
CA ALA A 11 49.84 -48.27 12.67
C ALA A 11 49.68 -46.97 11.87
N ASP A 12 50.09 -46.96 10.59
CA ASP A 12 49.90 -45.80 9.72
C ASP A 12 48.42 -45.58 9.36
N ARG A 13 47.64 -46.66 9.18
CA ARG A 13 46.20 -46.56 8.93
C ARG A 13 45.45 -45.92 10.11
N GLU A 14 45.81 -46.26 11.34
CA GLU A 14 45.21 -45.65 12.54
C GLU A 14 45.55 -44.16 12.66
N LYS A 15 46.82 -43.78 12.42
CA LYS A 15 47.23 -42.37 12.37
C LYS A 15 46.47 -41.58 11.31
N TRP A 16 46.25 -42.16 10.14
CA TRP A 16 45.47 -41.53 9.06
C TRP A 16 44.01 -41.31 9.46
N LYS A 17 43.38 -42.27 10.14
CA LYS A 17 42.00 -42.10 10.64
C LYS A 17 41.93 -41.00 11.69
N GLN A 18 42.82 -41.03 12.68
CA GLN A 18 42.86 -40.01 13.72
C GLN A 18 43.10 -38.60 13.15
N SER A 19 43.99 -38.48 12.16
CA SER A 19 44.21 -37.21 11.45
C SER A 19 42.99 -36.73 10.66
N GLN A 20 42.17 -37.64 10.11
CA GLN A 20 40.95 -37.27 9.38
C GLN A 20 39.86 -36.84 10.35
N ASP A 21 39.68 -37.58 11.45
CA ASP A 21 38.69 -37.26 12.47
C ASP A 21 38.97 -35.89 13.10
N GLU A 22 40.23 -35.58 13.43
CA GLU A 22 40.63 -34.26 13.92
C GLU A 22 40.44 -33.12 12.90
N ARG A 23 40.48 -33.42 11.59
CA ARG A 23 40.21 -32.43 10.54
C ARG A 23 38.72 -32.17 10.42
N VAL A 24 37.91 -33.23 10.39
CA VAL A 24 36.45 -33.15 10.32
C VAL A 24 35.90 -32.44 11.55
N GLU A 25 36.39 -32.75 12.75
CA GLU A 25 35.95 -32.11 13.99
C GLU A 25 36.27 -30.60 14.01
N ARG A 26 37.45 -30.19 13.51
CA ARG A 26 37.81 -28.77 13.37
C ARG A 26 36.98 -28.03 12.33
N GLU A 27 36.69 -28.67 11.19
CA GLU A 27 35.82 -28.08 10.16
C GLU A 27 34.40 -27.87 10.69
N ILE A 28 33.83 -28.86 11.37
CA ILE A 28 32.50 -28.78 11.99
C ILE A 28 32.48 -27.66 13.04
N ALA A 29 33.44 -27.60 13.95
CA ALA A 29 33.51 -26.58 15.00
C ALA A 29 33.57 -25.15 14.42
N SER A 30 34.33 -24.94 13.35
CA SER A 30 34.43 -23.63 12.68
C SER A 30 33.15 -23.25 11.92
N SER A 31 32.44 -24.23 11.35
CA SER A 31 31.16 -24.02 10.66
C SER A 31 30.06 -23.56 11.62
N TYR A 32 29.98 -24.16 12.81
CA TYR A 32 29.02 -23.76 13.84
C TYR A 32 29.20 -22.32 14.32
N ALA A 33 30.45 -21.85 14.47
CA ALA A 33 30.74 -20.48 14.92
C ALA A 33 30.26 -19.41 13.91
N ASN A 34 30.47 -19.66 12.61
CA ASN A 34 30.06 -18.73 11.55
C ASN A 34 28.55 -18.79 11.26
N ALA A 35 27.93 -19.98 11.38
CA ALA A 35 26.49 -20.13 11.24
C ALA A 35 25.71 -19.26 12.24
N LYS A 36 26.15 -19.23 13.50
CA LYS A 36 25.52 -18.41 14.55
C LYS A 36 25.61 -16.91 14.26
N ARG A 37 26.73 -16.42 13.72
CA ARG A 37 26.86 -14.99 13.36
C ARG A 37 25.93 -14.61 12.22
N ARG A 38 25.80 -15.48 11.21
CA ARG A 38 24.91 -15.25 10.07
C ARG A 38 23.44 -15.21 10.48
N THR A 39 23.00 -16.10 11.38
CA THR A 39 21.60 -16.10 11.85
C THR A 39 21.28 -14.84 12.65
N VAL A 40 22.18 -14.41 13.54
CA VAL A 40 22.01 -13.16 14.29
C VAL A 40 21.95 -11.96 13.35
N GLN A 41 22.87 -11.87 12.38
CA GLN A 41 22.88 -10.77 11.42
C GLN A 41 21.60 -10.74 10.56
N ALA A 42 21.12 -11.91 10.12
CA ALA A 42 19.87 -12.01 9.36
C ALA A 42 18.66 -11.54 10.16
N LEU A 43 18.56 -11.89 11.45
CA LEU A 43 17.48 -11.44 12.32
C LEU A 43 17.51 -9.92 12.55
N VAL A 44 18.69 -9.34 12.73
CA VAL A 44 18.84 -7.89 12.86
C VAL A 44 18.38 -7.18 11.59
N LEU A 45 18.83 -7.63 10.42
CA LEU A 45 18.43 -7.05 9.14
C LEU A 45 16.93 -7.20 8.90
N PHE A 46 16.36 -8.36 9.22
CA PHE A 46 14.92 -8.59 9.12
C PHE A 46 14.14 -7.65 10.04
N GLY A 47 14.57 -7.46 11.28
CA GLY A 47 13.95 -6.52 12.21
C GLY A 47 13.98 -5.07 11.70
N VAL A 48 15.12 -4.63 11.17
CA VAL A 48 15.26 -3.28 10.58
C VAL A 48 14.34 -3.13 9.37
N LEU A 49 14.34 -4.11 8.47
CA LEU A 49 13.46 -4.12 7.29
C LEU A 49 11.99 -4.09 7.69
N PHE A 50 11.61 -4.87 8.69
CA PHE A 50 10.25 -4.92 9.20
C PHE A 50 9.78 -3.57 9.74
N VAL A 51 10.63 -2.87 10.52
CA VAL A 51 10.31 -1.53 11.01
C VAL A 51 10.10 -0.55 9.87
N ILE A 52 10.95 -0.55 8.85
CA ILE A 52 10.81 0.32 7.67
C ILE A 52 9.49 0.05 6.95
N LEU A 53 9.16 -1.22 6.71
CA LEU A 53 7.90 -1.62 6.08
C LEU A 53 6.68 -1.19 6.90
N MET A 54 6.73 -1.37 8.22
CA MET A 54 5.66 -0.94 9.13
C MET A 54 5.47 0.58 9.10
N THR A 55 6.55 1.36 9.09
CA THR A 55 6.46 2.83 8.98
C THR A 55 5.81 3.25 7.66
N LEU A 56 6.21 2.65 6.53
CA LEU A 56 5.60 2.94 5.23
C LEU A 56 4.12 2.58 5.19
N PHE A 57 3.74 1.46 5.81
CA PHE A 57 2.35 1.03 5.91
C PHE A 57 1.49 2.03 6.69
N VAL A 58 1.97 2.52 7.84
CA VAL A 58 1.26 3.52 8.65
C VAL A 58 1.10 4.84 7.90
N VAL A 59 2.15 5.33 7.23
CA VAL A 59 2.07 6.57 6.43
C VAL A 59 1.05 6.43 5.30
N ARG A 60 1.00 5.28 4.63
CA ARG A 60 0.01 5.02 3.59
C ARG A 60 -1.42 5.03 4.14
N GLN A 61 -1.65 4.41 5.31
CA GLN A 61 -2.95 4.42 5.98
C GLN A 61 -3.41 5.83 6.35
N ILE A 62 -2.53 6.65 6.92
CA ILE A 62 -2.87 8.04 7.31
C ILE A 62 -3.27 8.86 6.09
N ARG A 63 -2.51 8.77 4.99
CA ARG A 63 -2.82 9.49 3.75
C ARG A 63 -4.19 9.11 3.18
N GLU A 64 -4.54 7.83 3.24
CA GLU A 64 -5.86 7.39 2.78
C GLU A 64 -6.96 7.94 3.68
N GLN A 65 -6.78 7.92 5.00
CA GLN A 65 -7.75 8.50 5.94
C GLN A 65 -7.92 10.02 5.75
N GLU A 66 -6.83 10.75 5.54
CA GLU A 66 -6.89 12.19 5.26
C GLU A 66 -7.63 12.49 3.96
N LYS A 67 -7.36 11.70 2.91
CA LYS A 67 -8.07 11.80 1.63
C LYS A 67 -9.57 11.54 1.82
N GLN A 68 -9.95 10.45 2.49
CA GLN A 68 -11.35 10.12 2.74
C GLN A 68 -12.05 11.20 3.60
N ALA A 69 -11.38 11.73 4.62
CA ALA A 69 -11.91 12.81 5.45
C ALA A 69 -12.06 14.13 4.69
N MET A 70 -11.18 14.41 3.72
CA MET A 70 -11.33 15.55 2.83
C MET A 70 -12.53 15.36 1.91
N LEU A 71 -12.63 14.23 1.21
CA LEU A 71 -13.76 13.94 0.31
C LEU A 71 -15.11 13.92 1.03
N SER A 72 -15.16 13.41 2.27
CA SER A 72 -16.36 13.47 3.11
C SER A 72 -16.78 14.90 3.42
N ARG A 73 -15.83 15.78 3.75
CA ARG A 73 -16.12 17.19 4.04
C ARG A 73 -16.62 17.93 2.80
N GLU A 74 -16.01 17.71 1.66
CA GLU A 74 -16.43 18.32 0.39
C GLU A 74 -17.82 17.82 -0.03
N TYR A 75 -18.09 16.53 0.13
CA TYR A 75 -19.41 15.94 -0.12
C TYR A 75 -20.48 16.52 0.83
N GLU A 76 -20.18 16.64 2.13
CA GLU A 76 -21.09 17.26 3.11
C GLU A 76 -21.33 18.74 2.81
N ALA A 77 -20.30 19.48 2.39
CA ALA A 77 -20.42 20.86 1.96
C ALA A 77 -21.34 20.98 0.74
N ALA A 78 -21.22 20.09 -0.24
CA ALA A 78 -22.13 20.05 -1.38
C ALA A 78 -23.59 19.82 -0.97
N ALA A 79 -23.83 18.87 -0.06
CA ALA A 79 -25.17 18.58 0.44
C ALA A 79 -25.78 19.79 1.19
N ASN A 80 -24.98 20.50 1.98
CA ASN A 80 -25.41 21.72 2.65
C ASN A 80 -25.75 22.83 1.63
N CYS A 81 -24.87 23.06 0.64
CA CYS A 81 -25.12 24.04 -0.42
C CYS A 81 -26.38 23.72 -1.24
N LEU A 82 -26.65 22.45 -1.52
CA LEU A 82 -27.89 22.02 -2.17
C LEU A 82 -29.12 22.34 -1.29
N GLY A 83 -29.03 22.11 0.02
CA GLY A 83 -30.09 22.46 0.97
C GLY A 83 -30.36 23.97 1.07
N GLU A 84 -29.36 24.79 0.79
CA GLU A 84 -29.47 26.26 0.70
C GLU A 84 -29.88 26.75 -0.70
N HIS A 85 -30.13 25.84 -1.65
CA HIS A 85 -30.39 26.13 -3.07
C HIS A 85 -29.24 26.85 -3.79
N ASP A 86 -28.02 26.81 -3.27
CA ASP A 86 -26.82 27.26 -3.98
C ASP A 86 -26.28 26.13 -4.85
N TYR A 87 -26.91 25.98 -6.03
CA TYR A 87 -26.57 24.93 -6.98
C TYR A 87 -25.15 25.06 -7.55
N ASN A 88 -24.60 26.28 -7.65
CA ASN A 88 -23.23 26.47 -8.10
C ASN A 88 -22.25 25.90 -7.08
N CYS A 89 -22.41 26.26 -5.81
CA CYS A 89 -21.59 25.74 -4.72
C CYS A 89 -21.67 24.19 -4.66
N ALA A 90 -22.87 23.63 -4.70
CA ALA A 90 -23.07 22.19 -4.64
C ALA A 90 -22.38 21.46 -5.80
N ARG A 91 -22.55 21.97 -7.04
CA ARG A 91 -21.91 21.43 -8.24
C ARG A 91 -20.38 21.43 -8.12
N ASP A 92 -19.80 22.55 -7.69
CA ASP A 92 -18.35 22.73 -7.68
C ASP A 92 -17.67 21.77 -6.67
N HIS A 93 -18.25 21.61 -5.48
CA HIS A 93 -17.79 20.63 -4.49
C HIS A 93 -17.92 19.18 -4.99
N LEU A 94 -19.04 18.81 -5.63
CA LEU A 94 -19.21 17.44 -6.15
C LEU A 94 -18.27 17.13 -7.31
N ARG A 95 -18.03 18.11 -8.19
CA ARG A 95 -17.05 17.95 -9.28
C ARG A 95 -15.64 17.82 -8.74
N TYR A 96 -15.29 18.53 -7.67
CA TYR A 96 -14.02 18.32 -6.99
C TYR A 96 -13.92 16.87 -6.46
N VAL A 97 -14.93 16.39 -5.74
CA VAL A 97 -14.98 15.01 -5.22
C VAL A 97 -14.79 13.99 -6.35
N LEU A 98 -15.58 14.09 -7.42
CA LEU A 98 -15.53 13.18 -8.57
C LEU A 98 -14.22 13.28 -9.36
N SER A 99 -13.57 14.45 -9.39
CA SER A 99 -12.25 14.60 -10.03
C SER A 99 -11.13 13.89 -9.28
N VAL A 100 -11.28 13.71 -7.97
CA VAL A 100 -10.29 13.04 -7.10
C VAL A 100 -10.60 11.55 -6.97
N GLU A 101 -11.87 11.18 -6.85
CA GLU A 101 -12.34 9.81 -6.72
C GLU A 101 -13.66 9.64 -7.47
N PRO A 102 -13.63 9.17 -8.74
CA PRO A 102 -14.81 9.08 -9.60
C PRO A 102 -15.93 8.21 -9.04
N ASP A 103 -15.60 7.18 -8.26
CA ASP A 103 -16.54 6.23 -7.67
C ASP A 103 -16.87 6.57 -6.20
N TYR A 104 -16.72 7.83 -5.77
CA TYR A 104 -16.94 8.22 -4.39
C TYR A 104 -18.45 8.23 -4.04
N ARG A 105 -18.88 7.16 -3.34
CA ARG A 105 -20.25 7.01 -2.82
C ARG A 105 -21.30 7.17 -3.92
N ASP A 106 -22.22 8.12 -3.74
CA ASP A 106 -23.32 8.51 -4.61
C ASP A 106 -23.12 9.95 -5.14
N ALA A 107 -21.86 10.42 -5.23
CA ALA A 107 -21.57 11.79 -5.65
C ALA A 107 -22.02 12.07 -7.09
N SER A 108 -21.96 11.09 -7.98
CA SER A 108 -22.47 11.19 -9.35
C SER A 108 -23.99 11.41 -9.37
N GLU A 109 -24.72 10.62 -8.59
CA GLU A 109 -26.17 10.70 -8.48
C GLU A 109 -26.60 12.02 -7.83
N LEU A 110 -25.88 12.46 -6.79
CA LEU A 110 -26.16 13.73 -6.14
C LEU A 110 -25.90 14.92 -7.09
N LEU A 111 -24.85 14.83 -7.93
CA LEU A 111 -24.59 15.85 -8.94
C LEU A 111 -25.71 15.92 -9.99
N GLU A 112 -26.26 14.76 -10.38
CA GLU A 112 -27.43 14.73 -11.25
C GLU A 112 -28.65 15.42 -10.61
N VAL A 113 -28.90 15.19 -9.32
CA VAL A 113 -29.95 15.88 -8.56
C VAL A 113 -29.74 17.39 -8.58
N VAL A 114 -28.52 17.86 -8.32
CA VAL A 114 -28.17 19.31 -8.37
C VAL A 114 -28.54 19.90 -9.72
N TYR A 115 -28.17 19.27 -10.84
CA TYR A 115 -28.49 19.78 -12.17
C TYR A 115 -30.00 19.80 -12.44
N ASN A 116 -30.72 18.73 -12.06
CA ASN A 116 -32.17 18.65 -12.28
C ASN A 116 -32.92 19.73 -11.49
N ASP A 117 -32.56 19.94 -10.22
CA ASP A 117 -33.17 20.98 -9.37
C ASP A 117 -32.85 22.39 -9.89
N TRP A 118 -31.61 22.62 -10.32
CA TRP A 118 -31.19 23.90 -10.88
C TRP A 118 -31.91 24.23 -12.18
N ILE A 119 -32.02 23.27 -13.10
CA ILE A 119 -32.80 23.42 -14.34
C ILE A 119 -34.27 23.70 -14.02
N GLY A 120 -34.84 23.01 -13.04
CA GLY A 120 -36.21 23.23 -12.58
C GLY A 120 -36.41 24.67 -12.08
N GLU A 121 -35.50 25.17 -11.27
CA GLU A 121 -35.55 26.55 -10.77
C GLU A 121 -35.37 27.59 -11.88
N ALA A 122 -34.40 27.42 -12.76
CA ALA A 122 -34.20 28.30 -13.91
C ALA A 122 -35.43 28.35 -14.82
N THR A 123 -36.09 27.21 -15.02
CA THR A 123 -37.35 27.12 -15.78
C THR A 123 -38.48 27.89 -15.10
N ARG A 124 -38.61 27.80 -13.77
CA ARG A 124 -39.58 28.59 -12.99
C ARG A 124 -39.33 30.09 -13.10
N GLN A 125 -38.08 30.50 -13.17
CA GLN A 125 -37.68 31.91 -13.33
C GLN A 125 -37.78 32.40 -14.79
N GLY A 126 -37.99 31.50 -15.76
CA GLY A 126 -38.04 31.83 -17.17
C GLY A 126 -36.67 32.06 -17.82
N ASP A 127 -35.58 31.65 -17.18
CA ASP A 127 -34.22 31.78 -17.72
C ASP A 127 -33.87 30.60 -18.64
N ILE A 128 -34.35 30.66 -19.87
CA ILE A 128 -34.10 29.63 -20.90
C ILE A 128 -32.61 29.55 -21.26
N GLY A 129 -31.88 30.66 -21.17
CA GLY A 129 -30.45 30.71 -21.48
C GLY A 129 -29.64 29.84 -20.54
N LEU A 130 -29.92 29.96 -19.24
CA LEU A 130 -29.30 29.14 -18.20
C LEU A 130 -29.65 27.65 -18.35
N VAL A 131 -30.90 27.32 -18.68
CA VAL A 131 -31.30 25.92 -18.92
C VAL A 131 -30.48 25.30 -20.06
N ILE A 132 -30.33 26.00 -21.19
CA ILE A 132 -29.55 25.49 -22.33
C ILE A 132 -28.07 25.32 -21.93
N SER A 133 -27.49 26.26 -21.19
CA SER A 133 -26.09 26.15 -20.77
C SER A 133 -25.86 24.97 -19.81
N LEU A 134 -26.80 24.74 -18.87
CA LEU A 134 -26.73 23.62 -17.94
C LEU A 134 -26.87 22.27 -18.65
N LEU A 135 -27.77 22.17 -19.63
CA LEU A 135 -27.92 20.95 -20.44
C LEU A 135 -26.67 20.66 -21.27
N ALA A 136 -26.08 21.68 -21.87
CA ALA A 136 -24.84 21.53 -22.62
C ALA A 136 -23.68 21.10 -21.71
N GLU A 137 -23.58 21.70 -20.51
CA GLU A 137 -22.57 21.32 -19.52
C GLU A 137 -22.73 19.87 -19.05
N ARG A 138 -23.97 19.41 -18.79
CA ARG A 138 -24.23 18.03 -18.38
C ARG A 138 -23.73 17.01 -19.40
N THR A 139 -24.00 17.23 -20.69
CA THR A 139 -23.56 16.30 -21.76
C THR A 139 -22.05 16.18 -21.93
N PHE A 140 -21.27 17.06 -21.31
CA PHE A 140 -19.80 16.99 -21.35
C PHE A 140 -19.22 16.00 -20.34
N TRP A 141 -19.97 15.64 -19.29
CA TRP A 141 -19.50 14.77 -18.20
C TRP A 141 -20.01 13.33 -18.28
N ASP A 142 -20.96 13.04 -19.18
CA ASP A 142 -21.38 11.69 -19.56
C ASP A 142 -20.38 11.07 -20.56
#